data_AF-A0A3M0ND82-F1
#
_entry.id   AF-A0A3M0ND82-F1
#
_cell.length_a   1.000
_cell.length_b   1.000
_cell.length_c   1.000
_cell.angle_alpha   90.00
_cell.angle_beta   90.00
_cell.angle_gamma   90.00
#
_symmetry.space_group_name_H-M   'P 1'
#
loop_
_entity.id
_entity.type
_entity.pdbx_description
1 polymer ?
#
loop_
_entity_poly.entity_id
_entity_poly.type
_entity_poly.pdbx_seq_one_letter_code
_entity_poly.pdbx_strand_id
1 'polypeptide(L)'
;MALLNHDVKVKVTDQVSREELGFGAEPTEKEEVTYSKTVRTNNHVANQLNSLTKIGLGKTVNEVIQSLIDSKLDSLPDSTKAKYDMLLDIAEKQDFLTHK
;
A
#
# COMPACT_ATOMS: atom_id res chain seq x y z
N MET A 1 -51.10 -39.13 0.52
CA MET A 1 -50.85 -38.15 1.60
C MET A 1 -49.55 -38.52 2.29
N ALA A 2 -48.52 -37.68 2.20
CA ALA A 2 -47.26 -37.89 2.92
C ALA A 2 -47.05 -36.68 3.85
N LEU A 3 -46.90 -36.95 5.15
CA LEU A 3 -46.71 -35.98 6.21
C LEU A 3 -45.25 -35.49 6.19
N LEU A 4 -45.04 -34.20 5.95
CA LEU A 4 -43.75 -33.53 6.17
C LEU A 4 -43.55 -33.36 7.68
N ASN A 5 -42.61 -34.12 8.24
CA ASN A 5 -42.21 -34.03 9.65
C ASN A 5 -41.58 -32.65 9.91
N HIS A 6 -42.34 -31.79 10.57
CA HIS A 6 -42.01 -30.37 10.80
C HIS A 6 -41.22 -30.11 12.10
N ASP A 7 -40.58 -31.13 12.68
CA ASP A 7 -40.07 -31.07 14.06
C ASP A 7 -38.57 -31.43 14.19
N VAL A 8 -37.78 -31.13 13.16
CA VAL A 8 -36.32 -31.22 13.26
C VAL A 8 -35.79 -29.91 13.86
N LYS A 9 -35.60 -29.90 15.18
CA LYS A 9 -34.89 -28.81 15.88
C LYS A 9 -33.40 -28.91 15.55
N VAL A 10 -32.96 -28.16 14.56
CA VAL A 10 -31.54 -28.00 14.23
C VAL A 10 -30.86 -27.29 15.40
N LYS A 11 -30.07 -28.04 16.17
CA LYS A 11 -29.27 -27.51 17.26
C LYS A 11 -27.91 -27.11 16.71
N VAL A 12 -27.75 -25.83 16.40
CA VAL A 12 -26.47 -25.27 15.97
C VAL A 12 -25.58 -25.18 17.21
N THR A 13 -24.55 -26.03 17.29
CA THR A 13 -23.61 -26.07 18.42
C THR A 13 -22.52 -25.02 18.31
N ASP A 14 -22.14 -24.65 17.08
CA ASP A 14 -21.04 -23.75 16.81
C ASP A 14 -21.52 -22.61 15.92
N GLN A 15 -22.05 -21.55 16.55
CA GLN A 15 -22.28 -20.28 15.88
C GLN A 15 -20.95 -19.53 15.87
N VAL A 16 -20.32 -19.47 14.70
CA VAL A 16 -19.18 -18.56 14.48
C VAL A 16 -19.71 -17.21 14.05
N SER A 17 -19.17 -16.15 14.65
CA SER A 17 -19.53 -14.79 14.29
C SER A 17 -18.91 -14.43 12.92
N ARG A 18 -19.48 -13.45 12.23
CA ARG A 18 -18.99 -13.03 10.90
C ARG A 18 -17.56 -12.47 10.99
N GLU A 19 -17.25 -11.89 12.14
CA GLU A 19 -15.95 -11.33 12.50
C GLU A 19 -14.90 -12.43 12.72
N GLU A 20 -15.26 -13.56 13.33
CA GLU A 20 -14.38 -14.74 13.49
C GLU A 20 -14.01 -15.38 12.14
N LEU A 21 -14.90 -15.27 11.15
CA LEU A 21 -14.66 -15.70 9.78
C LEU A 21 -13.83 -14.69 8.96
N GLY A 22 -13.34 -13.61 9.58
CA GLY A 22 -12.53 -12.58 8.92
C GLY A 22 -13.31 -11.66 7.99
N PHE A 23 -14.64 -11.74 7.97
CA PHE A 23 -15.48 -10.84 7.19
C PHE A 23 -15.84 -9.61 8.02
N GLY A 24 -15.10 -8.51 7.81
CA GLY A 24 -15.34 -7.22 8.50
C GLY A 24 -14.12 -6.69 9.25
N ALA A 25 -13.03 -7.44 9.31
CA ALA A 25 -11.72 -6.84 9.52
C ALA A 25 -11.41 -6.01 8.27
N GLU A 26 -11.53 -4.68 8.38
CA GLU A 26 -10.77 -3.81 7.49
C GLU A 26 -9.33 -4.33 7.51
N PRO A 27 -8.67 -4.53 6.37
CA PRO A 27 -7.30 -5.03 6.34
C PRO A 27 -6.46 -4.09 7.21
N THR A 28 -6.17 -4.54 8.43
CA THR A 28 -5.35 -3.83 9.39
C THR A 28 -3.96 -3.79 8.81
N GLU A 29 -3.61 -2.59 8.35
CA GLU A 29 -2.36 -2.25 7.67
C GLU A 29 -2.25 -2.92 6.30
N LYS A 30 -2.31 -2.09 5.24
CA LYS A 30 -1.66 -2.48 3.99
C LYS A 30 -0.20 -2.72 4.37
N GLU A 31 0.21 -3.98 4.49
CA GLU A 31 1.63 -4.32 4.50
C GLU A 31 2.18 -3.83 3.17
N GLU A 32 2.74 -2.60 3.17
CA GLU A 32 3.52 -2.10 2.06
C GLU A 32 4.77 -2.95 2.00
N VAL A 33 4.70 -4.03 1.21
CA VAL A 33 5.88 -4.83 0.89
C VAL A 33 6.75 -3.96 0.00
N THR A 34 7.61 -3.15 0.61
CA THR A 34 8.53 -2.29 -0.11
C THR A 34 9.68 -3.14 -0.63
N TYR A 35 9.80 -3.25 -1.95
CA TYR A 35 10.91 -3.93 -2.59
C TYR A 35 12.07 -2.96 -2.84
N SER A 36 13.30 -3.39 -2.56
CA SER A 36 14.48 -2.59 -2.92
C SER A 36 14.60 -2.51 -4.44
N LYS A 37 14.59 -1.30 -4.99
CA LYS A 37 14.71 -1.05 -6.43
C LYS A 37 15.83 -0.05 -6.71
N THR A 38 16.66 -0.37 -7.70
CA THR A 38 17.73 0.54 -8.14
C THR A 38 17.21 1.48 -9.22
N VAL A 39 17.25 2.78 -8.96
CA VAL A 39 16.99 3.82 -9.96
C VAL A 39 18.31 4.19 -10.64
N ARG A 40 18.38 4.04 -11.97
CA ARG A 40 19.57 4.46 -12.75
C ARG A 40 19.56 5.97 -12.94
N THR A 41 20.64 6.62 -12.53
CA THR A 41 20.84 8.07 -12.70
C THR A 41 22.21 8.35 -13.30
N ASN A 42 22.42 9.56 -13.83
CA ASN A 42 23.76 9.98 -14.24
C ASN A 42 24.63 10.34 -13.02
N ASN A 43 25.94 10.45 -13.25
CA ASN A 43 26.93 10.75 -12.20
C ASN A 43 26.67 12.11 -11.52
N HIS A 44 26.29 13.13 -12.30
CA HIS A 44 26.06 14.46 -11.74
C HIS A 44 24.90 14.47 -10.74
N VAL A 45 23.77 13.84 -11.09
CA VAL A 45 22.60 13.70 -10.23
C VAL A 45 22.92 12.90 -8.97
N ALA A 46 23.66 11.79 -9.10
CA ALA A 46 24.09 11.01 -7.94
C ALA A 46 24.95 11.85 -6.98
N ASN A 47 25.87 12.67 -7.51
CA ASN A 47 26.69 13.56 -6.70
C ASN A 47 25.88 14.69 -6.05
N GLN A 48 24.86 15.21 -6.73
CA GLN A 48 23.94 16.18 -6.14
C GLN A 48 23.20 15.57 -4.95
N LEU A 49 22.58 14.40 -5.13
CA LEU A 49 21.87 13.68 -4.05
C LEU A 49 22.80 13.39 -2.86
N ASN A 50 24.02 12.91 -3.13
CA ASN A 50 25.02 12.67 -2.09
C ASN A 50 25.52 13.95 -1.40
N SER A 51 25.46 15.10 -2.07
CA SER A 51 25.82 16.38 -1.45
C SER A 51 24.71 16.89 -0.55
N LEU A 52 23.45 16.67 -0.93
CA LEU A 52 22.28 17.01 -0.12
C LEU A 52 22.28 16.26 1.22
N THR A 53 22.64 14.98 1.23
CA THR A 53 22.78 14.23 2.49
C THR A 53 23.89 14.81 3.38
N LYS A 54 25.02 15.22 2.79
CA LYS A 54 26.16 15.82 3.53
C LYS A 54 25.85 17.15 4.19
N ILE A 55 24.96 17.96 3.60
CA ILE A 55 24.53 19.24 4.19
C ILE A 55 23.37 19.07 5.18
N GLY A 56 22.95 17.83 5.48
CA GLY A 56 21.97 17.52 6.51
C GLY A 56 20.51 17.50 6.04
N LEU A 57 20.24 17.48 4.73
CA LEU A 57 18.87 17.41 4.19
C LEU A 57 18.25 16.00 4.25
N GLY A 58 18.98 15.01 4.77
CA GLY A 58 18.52 13.64 5.00
C GLY A 58 19.67 12.73 5.40
N LYS A 59 19.38 11.64 6.11
CA LYS A 59 20.38 10.64 6.51
C LYS A 59 20.75 9.70 5.36
N THR A 60 19.80 9.46 4.46
CA THR A 60 19.99 8.60 3.27
C THR A 60 19.55 9.32 2.01
N VAL A 61 20.04 8.85 0.86
CA VAL A 61 19.61 9.36 -0.46
C VAL A 61 18.11 9.14 -0.67
N ASN A 62 17.55 8.03 -0.18
CA ASN A 62 16.11 7.77 -0.28
C ASN A 62 15.29 8.76 0.53
N GLU A 63 15.71 9.13 1.74
CA GLU A 63 15.03 10.17 2.54
C GLU A 63 15.03 11.52 1.83
N VAL A 64 16.17 11.88 1.20
CA VAL A 64 16.27 13.10 0.39
C VAL A 64 15.33 13.04 -0.81
N ILE A 65 15.30 11.92 -1.54
CA ILE A 65 14.40 11.73 -2.68
C ILE A 65 12.93 11.83 -2.23
N GLN A 66 12.55 11.17 -1.14
CA GLN A 66 11.18 11.22 -0.62
C GLN A 66 10.79 12.67 -0.28
N SER A 67 11.63 13.39 0.44
CA SER A 67 11.37 14.80 0.79
C SER A 67 11.22 15.69 -0.46
N LEU A 68 12.00 15.42 -1.52
CA LEU A 68 11.89 16.14 -2.79
C LEU A 68 10.60 15.80 -3.56
N ILE A 69 10.17 14.53 -3.51
CA ILE A 69 8.89 14.08 -4.08
C ILE A 69 7.74 14.79 -3.34
N ASP A 70 7.72 14.72 -2.01
CA ASP A 70 6.66 15.32 -1.18
C ASP A 70 6.57 16.82 -1.42
N SER A 71 7.71 17.52 -1.37
CA SER A 71 7.80 18.95 -1.67
C SER A 71 7.29 19.29 -3.07
N LYS A 72 7.57 18.42 -4.05
CA LYS A 72 7.06 18.61 -5.40
C LYS A 72 5.56 18.39 -5.47
N LEU A 73 5.05 17.33 -4.84
CA LEU A 73 3.62 17.03 -4.79
C LEU A 73 2.86 18.19 -4.16
N ASP A 74 3.34 18.74 -3.04
CA ASP A 74 2.73 19.89 -2.35
C ASP A 74 2.52 21.09 -3.27
N SER A 75 3.45 21.32 -4.22
CA SER A 75 3.37 22.40 -5.21
C SER A 75 2.35 22.17 -6.34
N LEU A 76 1.79 20.97 -6.47
CA LEU A 76 0.88 20.61 -7.57
C LEU A 76 -0.59 20.91 -7.23
N PRO A 77 -1.42 21.20 -8.25
CA PRO A 77 -2.87 21.27 -8.08
C PRO A 77 -3.47 19.94 -7.62
N ASP A 78 -4.57 19.99 -6.87
CA ASP A 78 -5.25 18.80 -6.32
C ASP A 78 -5.65 17.78 -7.40
N SER A 79 -6.07 18.25 -8.57
CA SER A 79 -6.40 17.38 -9.70
C SER A 79 -5.20 16.55 -10.19
N THR A 80 -3.99 17.12 -10.12
CA THR A 80 -2.75 16.44 -10.50
C THR A 80 -2.28 15.49 -9.39
N LYS A 81 -2.45 15.87 -8.11
CA LYS A 81 -2.17 15.00 -6.96
C LYS A 81 -3.03 13.74 -6.99
N ALA A 82 -4.34 13.88 -7.17
CA ALA A 82 -5.26 12.73 -7.26
C ALA A 82 -4.91 11.79 -8.42
N LYS A 83 -4.43 12.34 -9.54
CA LYS A 83 -3.94 11.54 -10.67
C LYS A 83 -2.64 10.81 -10.33
N TYR A 84 -1.73 11.45 -9.60
CA TYR A 84 -0.50 10.81 -9.12
C TYR A 84 -0.83 9.63 -8.18
N ASP A 85 -1.70 9.82 -7.20
CA ASP A 85 -2.07 8.78 -6.22
C ASP A 85 -2.68 7.54 -6.93
N MET A 86 -3.56 7.78 -7.90
CA MET A 86 -4.14 6.70 -8.71
C MET A 86 -3.06 5.92 -9.48
N LEU A 87 -2.10 6.61 -10.10
CA LEU A 87 -1.04 5.97 -10.87
C LEU A 87 -0.08 5.19 -9.97
N LEU A 88 0.22 5.72 -8.79
CA LEU A 88 1.07 5.06 -7.80
C LEU A 88 0.41 3.75 -7.32
N ASP A 89 -0.86 3.80 -6.91
CA ASP A 89 -1.61 2.62 -6.45
C ASP A 89 -1.71 1.52 -7.53
N ILE A 90 -1.87 1.90 -8.80
CA ILE A 90 -1.84 0.93 -9.91
C ILE A 90 -0.46 0.27 -10.03
N ALA A 91 0.62 1.05 -9.97
CA ALA A 91 1.98 0.53 -10.11
C ALA A 91 2.34 -0.41 -8.94
N GLU A 92 1.98 -0.06 -7.72
CA GLU A 92 2.23 -0.90 -6.53
C GLU A 92 1.45 -2.22 -6.59
N LYS A 93 0.19 -2.18 -7.04
CA LYS A 93 -0.60 -3.39 -7.27
C LYS A 93 0.02 -4.28 -8.34
N GLN A 94 0.55 -3.70 -9.42
CA GLN A 94 1.27 -4.45 -10.44
C GLN A 94 2.54 -5.11 -9.90
N ASP A 95 3.32 -4.38 -9.11
CA ASP A 95 4.54 -4.90 -8.48
C ASP A 95 4.18 -6.04 -7.51
N PHE A 96 3.13 -5.90 -6.70
CA PHE A 96 2.63 -6.96 -5.81
C PHE A 96 2.22 -8.23 -6.58
N LEU A 97 1.53 -8.09 -7.71
CA LEU A 97 1.13 -9.23 -8.55
C LEU A 97 2.32 -9.91 -9.23
N THR A 98 3.37 -9.15 -9.54
CA THR A 98 4.56 -9.65 -10.26
C THR A 98 5.55 -10.33 -9.32
N HIS A 99 5.61 -9.90 -8.06
CA HIS A 99 6.52 -10.42 -7.03
C HIS A 99 5.92 -11.52 -6.15
N LYS A 100 4.73 -12.04 -6.48
CA LYS A 100 4.04 -13.14 -5.80
C LYS A 100 4.36 -14.49 -6.44
#